data_AF-W9YXC5-F1
#
_entry.id   AF-W9YXC5-F1
#
_cell.length_a   1.000
_cell.length_b   1.000
_cell.length_c   1.000
_cell.angle_alpha   90.00
_cell.angle_beta   90.00
_cell.angle_gamma   90.00
#
_symmetry.space_group_name_H-M   'P 1'
#
loop_
_entity.id
_entity.type
_entity.pdbx_description
1 polymer ?
#
loop_
_entity_poly.entity_id
_entity_poly.type
_entity_poly.pdbx_seq_one_letter_code
_entity_poly.pdbx_strand_id
1 'polypeptide(L)'
;MMRHILYLVALLQQEAESSNWDERRNDEEDDLGDCEDGDEYEDEDDYGDGDGADEEYINEYDRVETENHSDENDKSCDMSNGEDDLCVDPPFSLPSGLWLHLSEAVFQLSMMFWTYQEPTGDMSASTIIHYTAVLGIQGPSLAFHLAHSSSPRLAALMWIGRLLFLEYAVPVYAYNTLDLVWPSRTAYPSQPDRISSIRYKYLLRGCYSPFGELIELKAFAKSIVKRDGVPGNLTWAPDGQSFTIGDDKKVLLSEFCETHHKAVATVQEQALLHKLQKASFRGTPFAKSGHWNAETCHKYLSAGVELNKSAFAAIHLRAGLPGRGTEVTSIRYLNSKLFIRNVFFYDGRMIIIISYNKARASNNYAFYIVR
;
A
#
# COMPACT_ATOMS: atom_id res chain seq x y z
N MET A 1 3.92 18.41 -4.03
CA MET A 1 2.54 18.66 -4.52
C MET A 1 2.51 19.52 -5.77
N MET A 2 3.06 20.75 -5.77
CA MET A 2 3.09 21.57 -7.00
C MET A 2 3.70 20.80 -8.19
N ARG A 3 4.78 20.03 -8.00
CA ARG A 3 5.33 19.14 -9.04
C ARG A 3 4.31 18.14 -9.62
N HIS A 4 3.40 17.62 -8.80
CA HIS A 4 2.41 16.63 -9.20
C HIS A 4 1.17 17.28 -9.84
N ILE A 5 0.71 18.42 -9.31
CA ILE A 5 -0.34 19.24 -9.94
C ILE A 5 0.12 19.72 -11.31
N LEU A 6 1.36 20.22 -11.41
CA LEU A 6 1.95 20.70 -12.65
C LEU A 6 2.23 19.56 -13.64
N TYR A 7 2.57 18.36 -13.15
CA TYR A 7 2.68 17.14 -13.97
C TYR A 7 1.33 16.68 -14.53
N LEU A 8 0.27 16.64 -13.70
CA LEU A 8 -1.08 16.30 -14.13
C LEU A 8 -1.63 17.33 -15.13
N VAL A 9 -1.32 18.62 -14.94
CA VAL A 9 -1.65 19.69 -15.88
C VAL A 9 -0.88 19.53 -17.21
N ALA A 10 0.38 19.09 -17.18
CA ALA A 10 1.15 18.79 -18.38
C ALA A 10 0.64 17.55 -19.14
N LEU A 11 0.11 16.54 -18.43
CA LEU A 11 -0.56 15.38 -19.02
C LEU A 11 -1.84 15.78 -19.77
N LEU A 12 -2.67 16.64 -19.17
CA LEU A 12 -3.87 17.19 -19.82
C LEU A 12 -3.56 18.00 -21.08
N GLN A 13 -2.36 18.62 -21.15
CA GLN A 13 -1.89 19.31 -22.34
C GLN A 13 -1.60 18.35 -23.50
N GLN A 14 -1.10 17.14 -23.21
CA GLN A 14 -0.80 16.12 -24.21
C GLN A 14 -2.07 15.49 -24.80
N GLU A 15 -3.13 15.36 -24.01
CA GLU A 15 -4.45 14.90 -24.47
C GLU A 15 -5.20 15.98 -25.28
N ALA A 16 -5.09 17.25 -24.89
CA ALA A 16 -5.73 18.37 -25.60
C ALA A 16 -5.08 18.67 -26.97
N GLU A 17 -3.78 18.41 -27.13
CA GLU A 17 -3.06 18.58 -28.40
C GLU A 17 -3.23 17.39 -29.37
N SER A 18 -3.71 16.22 -28.89
CA SER A 18 -3.91 15.03 -29.73
C SER A 18 -5.35 14.82 -30.26
N SER A 19 -6.33 15.56 -29.74
CA SER A 19 -7.75 15.35 -30.05
C SER A 19 -8.26 16.24 -31.21
N ASN A 20 -7.83 15.91 -32.44
CA ASN A 20 -8.65 16.20 -33.62
C ASN A 20 -9.70 15.09 -33.74
N TRP A 21 -10.92 15.37 -33.31
CA TRP A 21 -12.04 14.43 -33.29
C TRP A 21 -12.42 13.98 -34.71
N ASP A 22 -12.06 12.76 -35.08
CA ASP A 22 -12.81 12.00 -36.09
C ASP A 22 -13.87 11.16 -35.36
N GLU A 23 -15.13 11.54 -35.55
CA GLU A 23 -16.30 10.80 -35.08
C GLU A 23 -16.33 9.40 -35.70
N ARG A 24 -16.02 8.37 -34.89
CA ARG A 24 -16.62 7.04 -35.03
C ARG A 24 -16.69 6.34 -33.68
N ARG A 25 -17.92 6.31 -33.15
CA ARG A 25 -18.42 5.38 -32.13
C ARG A 25 -17.75 4.01 -32.18
N ASN A 26 -17.23 3.58 -31.04
CA ASN A 26 -17.35 2.24 -30.46
C ASN A 26 -16.79 2.32 -29.04
N ASP A 27 -17.65 2.54 -28.04
CA ASP A 27 -17.23 2.53 -26.63
C ASP A 27 -17.36 1.09 -26.11
N GLU A 28 -16.23 0.39 -26.12
CA GLU A 28 -15.95 -0.72 -25.21
C GLU A 28 -15.75 -0.12 -23.80
N GLU A 29 -16.37 -0.72 -22.80
CA GLU A 29 -16.27 -0.29 -21.40
C GLU A 29 -14.86 -0.61 -20.87
N ASP A 30 -14.01 0.40 -20.76
CA ASP A 30 -12.71 0.29 -20.08
C ASP A 30 -12.90 0.42 -18.56
N ASP A 31 -12.82 -0.74 -17.91
CA ASP A 31 -12.73 -0.97 -16.47
C ASP A 31 -11.39 -0.39 -15.94
N LEU A 32 -11.46 0.75 -15.26
CA LEU A 32 -10.30 1.37 -14.62
C LEU A 32 -9.89 0.53 -13.41
N GLY A 33 -8.88 -0.32 -13.62
CA GLY A 33 -8.28 -1.18 -12.61
C GLY A 33 -7.84 -0.41 -11.36
N ASP A 34 -8.43 -0.79 -10.23
CA ASP A 34 -8.05 -0.33 -8.90
C ASP A 34 -6.62 -0.79 -8.58
N CYS A 35 -5.82 0.15 -8.09
CA CYS A 35 -4.44 -0.08 -7.71
C CYS A 35 -4.41 -0.96 -6.44
N GLU A 36 -3.99 -2.22 -6.57
CA GLU A 36 -3.64 -3.05 -5.41
C GLU A 36 -2.42 -2.42 -4.70
N ASP A 37 -2.65 -1.73 -3.58
CA ASP A 37 -1.63 -1.48 -2.57
C ASP A 37 -2.10 -2.08 -1.25
N GLY A 38 -1.67 -3.32 -1.02
CA GLY A 38 -1.96 -4.08 0.18
C GLY A 38 -1.03 -3.68 1.31
N ASP A 39 -1.29 -2.54 1.93
CA ASP A 39 -0.64 -2.15 3.18
C ASP A 39 -1.45 -2.68 4.37
N GLU A 40 -0.92 -3.73 5.01
CA GLU A 40 -1.35 -4.17 6.34
C GLU A 40 -1.14 -3.01 7.33
N TYR A 41 -2.24 -2.36 7.74
CA TYR A 41 -2.21 -1.42 8.85
C TYR A 41 -1.86 -2.16 10.15
N GLU A 42 -0.61 -2.07 10.58
CA GLU A 42 -0.25 -2.29 11.97
C GLU A 42 -0.82 -1.11 12.79
N ASP A 43 -1.96 -1.37 13.47
CA ASP A 43 -2.51 -0.50 14.50
C ASP A 43 -1.52 -0.45 15.69
N GLU A 44 -0.56 0.46 15.66
CA GLU A 44 0.02 1.01 16.88
C GLU A 44 -0.80 2.26 17.24
N ASP A 45 -1.60 2.15 18.31
CA ASP A 45 -2.00 3.20 19.26
C ASP A 45 -3.20 2.68 20.09
N ASP A 46 -2.96 1.68 20.93
CA ASP A 46 -3.89 1.22 21.97
C ASP A 46 -3.69 2.09 23.23
N TYR A 47 -4.45 3.17 23.34
CA TYR A 47 -4.62 3.86 24.63
C TYR A 47 -5.76 3.19 25.39
N GLY A 48 -5.39 2.21 26.21
CA GLY A 48 -6.24 1.67 27.27
C GLY A 48 -6.44 2.72 28.36
N ASP A 49 -7.71 3.04 28.62
CA ASP A 49 -8.18 3.84 29.75
C ASP A 49 -7.98 3.07 31.07
N GLY A 50 -7.34 3.73 32.03
CA GLY A 50 -7.02 3.21 33.36
C GLY A 50 -6.89 4.38 34.35
N ASP A 51 -7.98 4.66 35.03
CA ASP A 51 -8.16 5.63 36.12
C ASP A 51 -7.16 5.44 37.28
N GLY A 52 -6.65 6.54 37.86
CA GLY A 52 -5.87 6.54 39.09
C GLY A 52 -4.71 7.55 39.18
N ALA A 53 -5.03 8.75 39.65
CA ALA A 53 -4.20 9.80 40.30
C ALA A 53 -2.69 9.56 40.50
N ASP A 54 -1.85 10.48 39.99
CA ASP A 54 -1.08 11.47 40.79
C ASP A 54 -0.22 12.36 39.87
N GLU A 55 -0.13 13.63 40.23
CA GLU A 55 0.61 14.69 39.52
C GLU A 55 2.14 14.52 39.62
N GLU A 56 2.89 14.71 38.52
CA GLU A 56 4.10 15.55 38.53
C GLU A 56 4.57 15.93 37.12
N TYR A 57 4.68 17.24 36.89
CA TYR A 57 5.31 17.87 35.71
C TYR A 57 6.83 17.74 35.81
N ILE A 58 7.51 17.13 34.83
CA ILE A 58 8.93 17.43 34.53
C ILE A 58 9.17 17.46 33.01
N ASN A 59 9.61 18.63 32.54
CA ASN A 59 10.28 18.85 31.26
C ASN A 59 11.72 18.33 31.34
N GLU A 60 12.19 17.60 30.33
CA GLU A 60 13.64 17.52 30.07
C GLU A 60 13.92 17.45 28.56
N TYR A 61 14.37 18.60 28.05
CA TYR A 61 15.15 18.73 26.82
C TYR A 61 16.56 18.15 27.05
N ASP A 62 17.19 17.73 25.95
CA ASP A 62 18.59 17.32 25.79
C ASP A 62 18.99 15.90 26.21
N ARG A 63 19.16 15.03 25.19
CA ARG A 63 20.44 14.33 25.02
C ARG A 63 20.71 13.95 23.57
N VAL A 64 21.60 14.72 22.95
CA VAL A 64 22.38 14.35 21.77
C VAL A 64 23.52 13.46 22.23
N GLU A 65 23.63 12.23 21.72
CA GLU A 65 24.94 11.58 21.56
C GLU A 65 25.01 10.91 20.18
N THR A 66 25.84 11.54 19.35
CA THR A 66 26.41 11.07 18.09
C THR A 66 27.48 10.01 18.34
N GLU A 67 27.47 8.90 17.60
CA GLU A 67 28.71 8.19 17.29
C GLU A 67 28.70 7.69 15.82
N ASN A 68 29.56 8.32 15.03
CA ASN A 68 30.11 7.81 13.78
C ASN A 68 31.01 6.61 14.08
N HIS A 69 31.10 5.65 13.15
CA HIS A 69 32.41 5.25 12.61
C HIS A 69 32.27 4.46 11.30
N SER A 70 33.06 4.93 10.35
CA SER A 70 33.46 4.39 9.05
C SER A 70 34.06 2.98 9.14
N ASP A 71 34.03 2.24 8.03
CA ASP A 71 35.29 1.87 7.36
C ASP A 71 35.08 1.24 5.97
N GLU A 72 35.91 1.74 5.06
CA GLU A 72 36.05 1.48 3.65
C GLU A 72 36.66 0.08 3.39
N ASN A 73 36.34 -0.54 2.25
CA ASN A 73 37.40 -1.08 1.39
C ASN A 73 36.90 -1.32 -0.04
N ASP A 74 37.38 -0.45 -0.93
CA ASP A 74 37.29 -0.54 -2.39
C ASP A 74 37.96 -1.80 -2.94
N LYS A 75 37.30 -2.44 -3.92
CA LYS A 75 37.96 -3.31 -4.89
C LYS A 75 37.82 -2.69 -6.26
N SER A 76 38.96 -2.26 -6.80
CA SER A 76 39.10 -1.84 -8.17
C SER A 76 38.98 -3.03 -9.14
N CYS A 77 38.24 -2.81 -10.23
CA CYS A 77 38.60 -3.36 -11.52
C CYS A 77 38.13 -2.41 -12.63
N ASP A 78 38.98 -2.33 -13.64
CA ASP A 78 39.19 -1.23 -14.58
C ASP A 78 38.40 -1.42 -15.89
N MET A 79 37.90 -0.30 -16.40
CA MET A 79 37.50 0.08 -17.78
C MET A 79 36.86 -0.93 -18.74
N SER A 80 35.63 -0.59 -19.16
CA SER A 80 35.14 -0.79 -20.53
C SER A 80 34.13 0.29 -20.88
N ASN A 81 34.52 1.16 -21.82
CA ASN A 81 33.69 2.20 -22.43
C ASN A 81 32.36 1.63 -22.97
N GLY A 82 31.26 2.21 -22.51
CA GLY A 82 29.94 2.12 -23.11
C GLY A 82 29.20 3.39 -22.71
N GLU A 83 28.72 4.14 -23.69
CA GLU A 83 27.91 5.34 -23.51
C GLU A 83 26.64 4.96 -22.72
N ASP A 84 26.64 5.23 -21.41
CA ASP A 84 25.42 5.17 -20.61
C ASP A 84 24.75 6.55 -20.71
N ASP A 85 23.71 6.57 -21.53
CA ASP A 85 22.76 7.66 -21.67
C ASP A 85 22.00 7.80 -20.33
N LEU A 86 22.63 8.43 -19.34
CA LEU A 86 21.99 8.80 -18.09
C LEU A 86 20.92 9.83 -18.44
N CYS A 87 19.66 9.38 -18.45
CA CYS A 87 18.49 10.24 -18.41
C CYS A 87 18.55 11.07 -17.13
N VAL A 88 19.27 12.19 -17.18
CA VAL A 88 19.23 13.23 -16.16
C VAL A 88 17.86 13.85 -16.30
N ASP A 89 16.95 13.52 -15.37
CA ASP A 89 15.66 14.18 -15.27
C ASP A 89 15.90 15.70 -15.38
N PRO A 90 15.25 16.39 -16.33
CA PRO A 90 15.50 17.79 -16.55
C PRO A 90 15.23 18.57 -15.24
N PRO A 91 16.07 19.56 -14.90
CA PRO A 91 15.88 20.36 -13.71
C PRO A 91 14.48 20.98 -13.73
N PHE A 92 13.69 20.68 -12.69
CA PHE A 92 12.32 21.18 -12.56
C PHE A 92 12.27 22.70 -12.76
N SER A 93 11.51 23.13 -13.77
CA SER A 93 11.22 24.52 -14.07
C SER A 93 9.74 24.84 -13.80
N LEU A 94 9.48 26.04 -13.31
CA LEU A 94 8.10 26.52 -13.15
C LEU A 94 7.46 26.71 -14.54
N PRO A 95 6.16 26.43 -14.68
CA PRO A 95 5.40 26.82 -15.86
C PRO A 95 5.50 28.33 -16.09
N SER A 96 5.30 28.76 -17.32
CA SER A 96 5.34 30.17 -17.70
C SER A 96 4.04 30.62 -18.36
N GLY A 97 3.80 31.93 -18.40
CA GLY A 97 2.63 32.50 -19.06
C GLY A 97 1.30 32.13 -18.40
N LEU A 98 0.29 31.81 -19.21
CA LEU A 98 -1.08 31.54 -18.77
C LEU A 98 -1.20 30.35 -17.80
N TRP A 99 -0.36 29.32 -17.98
CA TRP A 99 -0.41 28.12 -17.15
C TRP A 99 0.03 28.36 -15.72
N LEU A 100 1.02 29.24 -15.51
CA LEU A 100 1.40 29.68 -14.18
C LEU A 100 0.27 30.44 -13.48
N HIS A 101 -0.42 31.33 -14.22
CA HIS A 101 -1.55 32.08 -13.68
C HIS A 101 -2.70 31.15 -13.30
N LEU A 102 -3.01 30.17 -14.15
CA LEU A 102 -4.05 29.20 -13.88
C LEU A 102 -3.72 28.32 -12.67
N SER A 103 -2.49 27.80 -12.56
CA SER A 103 -2.11 26.93 -11.44
C SER A 103 -2.12 27.68 -10.11
N GLU A 104 -1.59 28.91 -10.08
CA GLU A 104 -1.62 29.76 -8.88
C GLU A 104 -3.07 30.12 -8.51
N ALA A 105 -3.94 30.46 -9.48
CA ALA A 105 -5.35 30.76 -9.24
C ALA A 105 -6.14 29.54 -8.72
N VAL A 106 -5.91 28.34 -9.27
CA VAL A 106 -6.54 27.09 -8.81
C VAL A 106 -6.09 26.77 -7.39
N PHE A 107 -4.80 26.95 -7.07
CA PHE A 107 -4.30 26.78 -5.72
C PHE A 107 -4.94 27.79 -4.76
N GLN A 108 -5.06 29.06 -5.18
CA GLN A 108 -5.72 30.10 -4.39
C GLN A 108 -7.17 29.75 -4.09
N LEU A 109 -7.94 29.36 -5.11
CA LEU A 109 -9.32 28.93 -4.97
C LEU A 109 -9.44 27.71 -4.04
N SER A 110 -8.56 26.73 -4.20
CA SER A 110 -8.51 25.55 -3.33
C SER A 110 -8.31 25.96 -1.87
N MET A 111 -7.36 26.86 -1.60
CA MET A 111 -7.10 27.36 -0.26
C MET A 111 -8.25 28.21 0.29
N MET A 112 -9.00 28.94 -0.54
CA MET A 112 -10.21 29.64 -0.09
C MET A 112 -11.26 28.66 0.43
N PHE A 113 -11.43 27.50 -0.22
CA PHE A 113 -12.35 26.47 0.28
C PHE A 113 -11.87 25.84 1.60
N TRP A 114 -10.57 25.57 1.73
CA TRP A 114 -10.00 24.98 2.94
C TRP A 114 -9.91 25.95 4.14
N THR A 115 -9.72 27.25 3.88
CA THR A 115 -9.61 28.29 4.92
C THR A 115 -10.94 28.97 5.25
N TYR A 116 -12.05 28.52 4.64
CA TYR A 116 -13.39 28.94 5.04
C TYR A 116 -13.59 28.73 6.55
N GLN A 117 -14.16 29.72 7.22
CA GLN A 117 -14.50 29.62 8.64
C GLN A 117 -15.92 30.13 8.86
N GLU A 118 -16.66 29.41 9.69
CA GLU A 118 -18.05 29.72 10.02
C GLU A 118 -18.22 29.74 11.55
N PRO A 119 -18.27 30.94 12.17
CA PRO A 119 -18.32 31.08 13.64
C PRO A 119 -19.53 30.44 14.31
N THR A 120 -20.60 30.21 13.55
CA THR A 120 -21.80 29.52 14.07
C THR A 120 -21.59 28.01 14.24
N GLY A 121 -20.53 27.45 13.65
CA GLY A 121 -20.28 26.02 13.60
C GLY A 121 -21.07 25.29 12.52
N ASP A 122 -21.99 25.96 11.82
CA ASP A 122 -22.73 25.37 10.72
C ASP A 122 -21.87 25.31 9.45
N MET A 123 -21.28 24.15 9.19
CA MET A 123 -20.45 23.95 8.00
C MET A 123 -21.24 23.67 6.72
N SER A 124 -22.56 23.85 6.72
CA SER A 124 -23.40 23.58 5.54
C SER A 124 -23.14 24.50 4.36
N ALA A 125 -22.35 25.56 4.48
CA ALA A 125 -21.94 26.41 3.35
C ALA A 125 -20.55 26.03 2.82
N SER A 126 -19.81 25.15 3.51
CA SER A 126 -18.47 24.75 3.12
C SER A 126 -18.48 23.83 1.90
N THR A 127 -17.78 24.23 0.84
CA THR A 127 -17.61 23.42 -0.38
C THR A 127 -16.95 22.07 -0.07
N ILE A 128 -15.95 22.04 0.81
CA ILE A 128 -15.23 20.80 1.18
C ILE A 128 -16.15 19.83 1.92
N ILE A 129 -17.04 20.34 2.78
CA ILE A 129 -17.97 19.49 3.54
C ILE A 129 -19.06 18.94 2.62
N HIS A 130 -19.59 19.75 1.70
CA HIS A 130 -20.50 19.23 0.66
C HIS A 130 -19.84 18.19 -0.23
N TYR A 131 -18.62 18.45 -0.69
CA TYR A 131 -17.87 17.49 -1.49
C TYR A 131 -17.67 16.18 -0.72
N THR A 132 -17.37 16.26 0.57
CA THR A 132 -17.26 15.09 1.45
C THR A 132 -18.57 14.30 1.55
N ALA A 133 -19.72 14.99 1.64
CA ALA A 133 -21.03 14.36 1.64
C ALA A 133 -21.29 13.62 0.32
N VAL A 134 -20.94 14.22 -0.82
CA VAL A 134 -21.04 13.59 -2.15
C VAL A 134 -20.10 12.38 -2.28
N LEU A 135 -18.87 12.46 -1.75
CA LEU A 135 -17.94 11.33 -1.71
C LEU A 135 -18.47 10.13 -0.92
N GLY A 136 -19.41 10.36 0.00
CA GLY A 136 -20.12 9.33 0.75
C GLY A 136 -21.22 8.62 -0.03
N ILE A 137 -21.54 9.05 -1.25
CA ILE A 137 -22.61 8.48 -2.09
C ILE A 137 -22.01 7.60 -3.18
N GLN A 138 -22.54 6.38 -3.31
CA GLN A 138 -22.24 5.47 -4.42
C GLN A 138 -22.97 5.94 -5.68
N GLY A 139 -22.23 6.21 -6.76
CA GLY A 139 -22.76 6.80 -7.99
C GLY A 139 -23.96 6.03 -8.59
N PRO A 140 -23.83 4.73 -8.92
CA PRO A 140 -24.89 3.99 -9.63
C PRO A 140 -26.13 3.70 -8.80
N SER A 141 -25.97 3.45 -7.49
CA SER A 141 -27.05 3.02 -6.59
C SER A 141 -27.69 4.17 -5.81
N LEU A 142 -27.04 5.35 -5.78
CA LEU A 142 -27.34 6.47 -4.87
C LEU A 142 -27.41 6.04 -3.40
N ALA A 143 -26.80 4.91 -3.04
CA ALA A 143 -26.71 4.42 -1.68
C ALA A 143 -25.51 5.05 -0.97
N PHE A 144 -25.55 5.08 0.37
CA PHE A 144 -24.42 5.58 1.15
C PHE A 144 -23.34 4.51 1.29
N HIS A 145 -22.08 4.93 1.19
CA HIS A 145 -20.93 4.13 1.54
C HIS A 145 -20.96 3.77 3.04
N LEU A 146 -20.70 2.49 3.35
CA LEU A 146 -20.45 2.04 4.72
C LEU A 146 -19.20 2.73 5.29
N ALA A 147 -19.14 2.88 6.62
CA ALA A 147 -18.02 3.50 7.31
C ALA A 147 -16.64 2.89 6.93
N HIS A 148 -16.60 1.58 6.68
CA HIS A 148 -15.39 0.88 6.22
C HIS A 148 -14.89 1.36 4.86
N SER A 149 -15.81 1.68 3.94
CA SER A 149 -15.48 2.16 2.59
C SER A 149 -15.31 3.67 2.49
N SER A 150 -15.97 4.44 3.37
CA SER A 150 -15.90 5.90 3.37
C SER A 150 -14.73 6.46 4.19
N SER A 151 -14.27 5.77 5.23
CA SER A 151 -13.15 6.20 6.07
C SER A 151 -11.83 6.38 5.29
N PRO A 152 -11.43 5.45 4.38
CA PRO A 152 -10.24 5.64 3.55
C PRO A 152 -10.34 6.86 2.62
N ARG A 153 -11.51 7.07 1.98
CA ARG A 153 -11.76 8.22 1.10
C ARG A 153 -11.66 9.53 1.87
N LEU A 154 -12.23 9.59 3.07
CA LEU A 154 -12.12 10.73 3.97
C LEU A 154 -10.67 10.98 4.41
N ALA A 155 -9.92 9.92 4.72
CA ALA A 155 -8.51 10.02 5.06
C ALA A 155 -7.66 10.58 3.91
N ALA A 156 -7.92 10.15 2.67
CA ALA A 156 -7.27 10.67 1.48
C ALA A 156 -7.55 12.17 1.28
N LEU A 157 -8.81 12.60 1.41
CA LEU A 157 -9.16 14.02 1.33
C LEU A 157 -8.45 14.87 2.40
N MET A 158 -8.42 14.39 3.65
CA MET A 158 -7.68 15.05 4.73
C MET A 158 -6.18 15.11 4.45
N TRP A 159 -5.61 14.08 3.85
CA TRP A 159 -4.20 14.06 3.46
C TRP A 159 -3.89 15.14 2.41
N ILE A 160 -4.71 15.23 1.35
CA ILE A 160 -4.61 16.28 0.33
C ILE A 160 -4.72 17.66 0.99
N GLY A 161 -5.70 17.86 1.88
CA GLY A 161 -5.85 19.09 2.64
C GLY A 161 -4.60 19.47 3.43
N ARG A 162 -3.99 18.53 4.17
CA ARG A 162 -2.75 18.78 4.92
C ARG A 162 -1.61 19.21 4.02
N LEU A 163 -1.45 18.55 2.88
CA LEU A 163 -0.41 18.89 1.93
C LEU A 163 -0.65 20.30 1.34
N LEU A 164 -1.91 20.68 1.07
CA LEU A 164 -2.27 22.01 0.56
C LEU A 164 -1.95 23.08 1.61
N PHE A 165 -2.30 22.82 2.87
CA PHE A 165 -1.95 23.70 3.99
C PHE A 165 -0.44 23.83 4.21
N LEU A 166 0.35 22.78 3.95
CA LEU A 166 1.80 22.84 4.03
C LEU A 166 2.38 23.78 2.97
N GLU A 167 1.93 23.65 1.71
CA GLU A 167 2.29 24.56 0.63
C GLU A 167 1.83 25.99 0.95
N TYR A 168 0.63 26.17 1.49
CA TYR A 168 0.10 27.49 1.88
C TYR A 168 0.89 28.12 3.04
N ALA A 169 1.37 27.31 3.99
CA ALA A 169 2.11 27.79 5.14
C ALA A 169 3.51 28.24 4.80
N VAL A 170 4.23 27.45 3.99
CA VAL A 170 5.64 27.64 3.69
C VAL A 170 5.94 27.31 2.22
N PRO A 171 5.37 28.09 1.28
CA PRO A 171 5.52 27.79 -0.15
C PRO A 171 6.99 27.90 -0.56
N VAL A 172 7.46 26.97 -1.39
CA VAL A 172 8.88 26.98 -1.83
C VAL A 172 9.16 28.20 -2.69
N TYR A 173 8.22 28.56 -3.56
CA TYR A 173 8.28 29.71 -4.46
C TYR A 173 7.19 30.72 -4.11
N ALA A 174 7.41 31.98 -4.43
CA ALA A 174 6.38 33.00 -4.27
C ALA A 174 5.33 32.86 -5.40
N TYR A 175 4.05 33.06 -5.05
CA TYR A 175 2.95 33.08 -6.00
C TYR A 175 2.77 34.53 -6.46
N ASN A 176 3.45 34.88 -7.54
CA ASN A 176 3.60 36.27 -7.99
C ASN A 176 2.50 36.72 -8.96
N THR A 177 1.70 35.78 -9.49
CA THR A 177 0.63 36.09 -10.45
C THR A 177 -0.69 36.46 -9.76
N LEU A 178 -0.80 36.20 -8.46
CA LEU A 178 -1.95 36.55 -7.64
C LEU A 178 -2.00 38.06 -7.35
N ASP A 179 -3.22 38.62 -7.28
CA ASP A 179 -3.44 40.02 -6.89
C ASP A 179 -2.81 40.37 -5.53
N LEU A 180 -2.88 39.42 -4.59
CA LEU A 180 -2.14 39.45 -3.34
C LEU A 180 -1.02 38.41 -3.39
N VAL A 181 0.20 38.88 -3.61
CA VAL A 181 1.40 38.03 -3.69
C VAL A 181 1.53 37.19 -2.43
N TRP A 182 1.60 35.86 -2.59
CA TRP A 182 1.99 34.98 -1.50
C TRP A 182 3.50 34.79 -1.48
N PRO A 183 4.17 35.19 -0.39
CA PRO A 183 5.61 35.21 -0.36
C PRO A 183 6.17 33.79 -0.14
N SER A 184 7.37 33.54 -0.66
CA SER A 184 8.09 32.28 -0.46
C SER A 184 8.48 32.06 1.00
N ARG A 185 8.79 30.82 1.35
CA ARG A 185 9.18 30.39 2.71
C ARG A 185 10.34 31.18 3.32
N THR A 186 11.20 31.77 2.48
CA THR A 186 12.36 32.57 2.91
C THR A 186 11.98 33.96 3.38
N ALA A 187 10.79 34.45 3.06
CA ALA A 187 10.30 35.76 3.49
C ALA A 187 9.73 35.73 4.92
N TYR A 188 9.38 34.56 5.46
CA TYR A 188 8.86 34.45 6.81
C TYR A 188 10.00 34.42 7.84
N PRO A 189 9.90 35.17 8.95
CA PRO A 189 10.93 35.18 9.99
C PRO A 189 11.19 33.81 10.62
N SER A 190 10.13 33.00 10.76
CA SER A 190 10.18 31.65 11.33
C SER A 190 9.15 30.77 10.63
N GLN A 191 9.63 29.79 9.87
CA GLN A 191 8.80 28.80 9.21
C GLN A 191 8.03 27.92 10.21
N PRO A 192 8.64 27.43 11.32
CA PRO A 192 7.92 26.67 12.33
C PRO A 192 6.77 27.44 12.98
N ASP A 193 6.96 28.72 13.30
CA ASP A 193 5.91 29.55 13.90
C ASP A 193 4.77 29.80 12.90
N ARG A 194 5.11 30.00 11.63
CA ARG A 194 4.13 30.14 10.56
C ARG A 194 3.27 28.89 10.41
N ILE A 195 3.90 27.71 10.35
CA ILE A 195 3.18 26.41 10.30
C ILE A 195 2.29 26.26 11.53
N SER A 196 2.82 26.54 12.72
CA SER A 196 2.06 26.43 13.97
C SER A 196 0.84 27.35 13.96
N SER A 197 0.99 28.61 13.55
CA SER A 197 -0.11 29.57 13.47
C SER A 197 -1.25 29.11 12.56
N ILE A 198 -0.92 28.53 11.41
CA ILE A 198 -1.89 28.00 10.45
C ILE A 198 -2.53 26.72 10.99
N ARG A 199 -1.74 25.85 11.62
CA ARG A 199 -2.24 24.63 12.25
C ARG A 199 -3.28 24.95 13.32
N TYR A 200 -2.96 25.82 14.27
CA TYR A 200 -3.89 26.23 15.32
C TYR A 200 -5.17 26.84 14.77
N LYS A 201 -5.06 27.60 13.69
CA LYS A 201 -6.20 28.30 13.09
C LYS A 201 -7.14 27.40 12.30
N TYR A 202 -6.61 26.41 11.56
CA TYR A 202 -7.41 25.69 10.57
C TYR A 202 -7.34 24.16 10.64
N LEU A 203 -6.33 23.55 11.27
CA LEU A 203 -6.10 22.10 11.18
C LEU A 203 -6.43 21.34 12.47
N LEU A 204 -6.92 22.03 13.50
CA LEU A 204 -7.27 21.42 14.78
C LEU A 204 -8.76 21.11 14.89
N ARG A 205 -9.09 20.18 15.78
CA ARG A 205 -10.48 19.93 16.18
C ARG A 205 -11.10 21.21 16.75
N GLY A 206 -12.34 21.53 16.36
CA GLY A 206 -13.08 22.68 16.88
C GLY A 206 -12.63 24.06 16.38
N CYS A 207 -11.76 24.16 15.36
CA CYS A 207 -11.30 25.45 14.83
C CYS A 207 -12.28 26.15 13.87
N TYR A 208 -13.54 25.68 13.80
CA TYR A 208 -14.58 26.20 12.91
C TYR A 208 -14.08 26.33 11.47
N SER A 209 -13.40 25.30 10.98
CA SER A 209 -12.94 25.16 9.59
C SER A 209 -13.43 23.83 9.02
N PRO A 210 -13.41 23.65 7.68
CA PRO A 210 -13.70 22.36 7.07
C PRO A 210 -12.82 21.24 7.64
N PHE A 211 -11.54 21.49 7.87
CA PHE A 211 -10.64 20.45 8.39
C PHE A 211 -11.02 20.00 9.79
N GLY A 212 -11.45 20.94 10.65
CA GLY A 212 -11.96 20.62 11.99
C GLY A 212 -13.17 19.69 11.94
N GLU A 213 -14.10 19.94 11.03
CA GLU A 213 -15.28 19.10 10.80
C GLU A 213 -14.89 17.72 10.27
N LEU A 214 -13.97 17.63 9.31
CA LEU A 214 -13.48 16.34 8.80
C LEU A 214 -12.84 15.47 9.90
N ILE A 215 -12.18 16.07 10.89
CA ILE A 215 -11.65 15.35 12.06
C ILE A 215 -12.79 14.69 12.85
N GLU A 216 -13.89 15.41 13.09
CA GLU A 216 -15.07 14.88 13.78
C GLU A 216 -15.71 13.73 13.00
N LEU A 217 -15.93 13.93 11.69
CA LEU A 217 -16.48 12.89 10.82
C LEU A 217 -15.60 11.64 10.82
N LYS A 218 -14.27 11.80 10.76
CA LYS A 218 -13.34 10.67 10.78
C LYS A 218 -13.37 9.94 12.12
N ALA A 219 -13.40 10.67 13.23
CA ALA A 219 -13.52 10.07 14.56
C ALA A 219 -14.84 9.28 14.70
N PHE A 220 -15.94 9.83 14.20
CA PHE A 220 -17.24 9.16 14.16
C PHE A 220 -17.20 7.89 13.31
N ALA A 221 -16.67 7.96 12.08
CA ALA A 221 -16.52 6.80 11.21
C ALA A 221 -15.67 5.70 11.84
N LYS A 222 -14.54 6.07 12.49
CA LYS A 222 -13.68 5.12 13.23
C LYS A 222 -14.45 4.42 14.35
N SER A 223 -15.32 5.14 15.07
CA SER A 223 -16.14 4.56 16.14
C SER A 223 -17.11 3.50 15.63
N ILE A 224 -17.71 3.71 14.45
CA ILE A 224 -18.59 2.75 13.79
C ILE A 224 -17.78 1.51 13.36
N VAL A 225 -16.66 1.72 12.67
CA VAL A 225 -15.76 0.64 12.22
C VAL A 225 -15.30 -0.24 13.39
N LYS A 226 -14.94 0.37 14.53
CA LYS A 226 -14.52 -0.37 15.72
C LYS A 226 -15.66 -1.19 16.33
N ARG A 227 -16.90 -0.67 16.30
CA ARG A 227 -18.09 -1.35 16.83
C ARG A 227 -18.53 -2.50 15.92
N ASP A 228 -18.52 -2.27 14.61
CA ASP A 228 -19.04 -3.22 13.63
C ASP A 228 -18.01 -4.34 13.34
N GLY A 229 -16.72 -4.09 13.62
CA GLY A 229 -15.63 -5.04 13.43
C GLY A 229 -15.17 -5.12 11.97
N VAL A 230 -14.05 -5.77 11.71
CA VAL A 230 -13.57 -5.96 10.33
C VAL A 230 -14.58 -6.86 9.59
N PRO A 231 -15.14 -6.43 8.45
CA PRO A 231 -16.02 -7.27 7.65
C PRO A 231 -15.29 -8.57 7.33
N GLY A 232 -15.97 -9.71 7.46
CA GLY A 232 -15.37 -10.97 7.07
C GLY A 232 -14.99 -10.91 5.59
N ASN A 233 -13.74 -11.26 5.25
CA ASN A 233 -13.27 -11.37 3.87
C ASN A 233 -14.04 -12.40 3.03
N LEU A 234 -14.97 -13.14 3.64
CA LEU A 234 -15.78 -14.16 3.01
C LEU A 234 -17.24 -14.01 3.43
N THR A 235 -18.12 -13.77 2.46
CA THR A 235 -19.57 -13.70 2.69
C THR A 235 -20.27 -14.80 1.90
N TRP A 236 -21.04 -15.66 2.59
CA TRP A 236 -21.80 -16.72 1.93
C TRP A 236 -23.06 -16.17 1.28
N ALA A 237 -23.37 -16.64 0.08
CA ALA A 237 -24.68 -16.44 -0.49
C ALA A 237 -25.73 -17.21 0.34
N PRO A 238 -26.99 -16.72 0.43
CA PRO A 238 -28.04 -17.35 1.24
C PRO A 238 -28.34 -18.80 0.85
N ASP A 239 -28.05 -19.18 -0.40
CA ASP A 239 -28.22 -20.53 -0.93
C ASP A 239 -27.09 -21.50 -0.53
N GLY A 240 -26.00 -21.00 0.05
CA GLY A 240 -24.80 -21.77 0.39
C GLY A 240 -24.04 -22.33 -0.82
N GLN A 241 -24.41 -21.96 -2.05
CA GLN A 241 -23.77 -22.46 -3.28
C GLN A 241 -22.64 -21.58 -3.77
N SER A 242 -22.50 -20.38 -3.20
CA SER A 242 -21.43 -19.45 -3.54
C SER A 242 -21.01 -18.62 -2.35
N PHE A 243 -19.81 -18.06 -2.42
CA PHE A 243 -19.33 -17.07 -1.47
C PHE A 243 -18.60 -15.95 -2.22
N THR A 244 -18.66 -14.73 -1.71
CA THR A 244 -17.87 -13.60 -2.20
C THR A 244 -16.61 -13.46 -1.36
N ILE A 245 -15.48 -13.17 -2.01
CA ILE A 245 -14.21 -12.87 -1.36
C ILE A 245 -13.85 -11.42 -1.68
N GLY A 246 -13.55 -10.61 -0.67
CA GLY A 246 -13.07 -9.23 -0.86
C GLY A 246 -14.02 -8.38 -1.71
N ASP A 247 -13.50 -7.81 -2.80
CA ASP A 247 -14.16 -6.91 -3.76
C ASP A 247 -15.22 -7.63 -4.62
N ASP A 248 -16.20 -8.26 -3.97
CA ASP A 248 -17.35 -8.92 -4.59
C ASP A 248 -17.01 -10.04 -5.59
N LYS A 249 -15.80 -10.58 -5.54
CA LYS A 249 -15.42 -11.73 -6.35
C LYS A 249 -16.20 -12.96 -5.92
N LYS A 250 -17.26 -13.27 -6.66
CA LYS A 250 -18.13 -14.41 -6.42
C LYS A 250 -17.46 -15.71 -6.88
N VAL A 251 -17.33 -16.66 -5.95
CA VAL A 251 -16.82 -18.01 -6.21
C VAL A 251 -17.95 -19.02 -6.02
N LEU A 252 -18.22 -19.81 -7.06
CA LEU A 252 -19.16 -20.93 -6.98
C LEU A 252 -18.51 -22.08 -6.22
N LEU A 253 -19.26 -22.70 -5.32
CA LEU A 253 -18.77 -23.84 -4.53
C LEU A 253 -18.42 -25.03 -5.43
N SER A 254 -19.18 -25.25 -6.52
CA SER A 254 -18.89 -26.29 -7.50
C SER A 254 -17.54 -26.08 -8.19
N GLU A 255 -17.26 -24.86 -8.65
CA GLU A 255 -16.01 -24.49 -9.29
C GLU A 255 -14.84 -24.57 -8.30
N PHE A 256 -15.06 -24.14 -7.06
CA PHE A 256 -14.08 -24.28 -5.99
C PHE A 256 -13.76 -25.76 -5.72
N CYS A 257 -14.78 -26.62 -5.59
CA CYS A 257 -14.64 -28.04 -5.39
C CYS A 257 -13.98 -28.75 -6.57
N GLU A 258 -14.33 -28.40 -7.81
CA GLU A 258 -13.71 -28.94 -9.02
C GLU A 258 -12.23 -28.55 -9.11
N THR A 259 -11.92 -27.28 -8.86
CA THR A 259 -10.54 -26.76 -8.80
C THR A 259 -9.74 -27.47 -7.72
N HIS A 260 -10.33 -27.63 -6.54
CA HIS A 260 -9.75 -28.36 -5.41
C HIS A 260 -9.49 -29.83 -5.78
N HIS A 261 -10.48 -30.54 -6.32
CA HIS A 261 -10.33 -31.92 -6.77
C HIS A 261 -9.28 -32.07 -7.87
N LYS A 262 -9.24 -31.18 -8.85
CA LYS A 262 -8.25 -31.19 -9.92
C LYS A 262 -6.84 -30.96 -9.39
N ALA A 263 -6.67 -30.00 -8.47
CA ALA A 263 -5.38 -29.74 -7.82
C ALA A 263 -4.93 -30.95 -6.99
N VAL A 264 -5.83 -31.54 -6.21
CA VAL A 264 -5.58 -32.75 -5.43
C VAL A 264 -5.24 -33.94 -6.33
N ALA A 265 -5.97 -34.18 -7.41
CA ALA A 265 -5.69 -35.27 -8.35
C ALA A 265 -4.32 -35.11 -9.03
N THR A 266 -4.00 -33.88 -9.46
CA THR A 266 -2.70 -33.53 -10.06
C THR A 266 -1.54 -33.83 -9.10
N VAL A 267 -1.78 -33.73 -7.79
CA VAL A 267 -0.82 -34.03 -6.73
C VAL A 267 -0.76 -35.51 -6.36
N GLN A 268 -1.92 -36.18 -6.26
CA GLN A 268 -2.09 -37.49 -5.63
C GLN A 268 -1.58 -38.64 -6.51
N GLU A 269 -1.51 -38.45 -7.83
CA GLU A 269 -1.40 -39.57 -8.76
C GLU A 269 0.02 -39.90 -9.22
N GLN A 270 1.00 -40.01 -8.31
CA GLN A 270 2.40 -40.31 -8.71
C GLN A 270 3.02 -39.25 -9.65
N ALA A 271 2.31 -38.16 -9.96
CA ALA A 271 2.66 -37.20 -10.99
C ALA A 271 3.92 -36.41 -10.65
N LEU A 272 4.19 -36.09 -9.38
CA LEU A 272 5.43 -35.42 -8.96
C LEU A 272 6.67 -36.33 -9.20
N LEU A 273 6.61 -37.59 -8.75
CA LEU A 273 7.68 -38.57 -8.97
C LEU A 273 7.82 -38.93 -10.45
N HIS A 274 6.71 -39.13 -11.15
CA HIS A 274 6.68 -39.43 -12.57
C HIS A 274 7.15 -38.25 -13.43
N LYS A 275 6.80 -37.01 -13.08
CA LYS A 275 7.32 -35.78 -13.72
C LYS A 275 8.83 -35.67 -13.53
N LEU A 276 9.35 -35.95 -12.33
CA LEU A 276 10.81 -35.98 -12.08
C LEU A 276 11.52 -37.12 -12.82
N GLN A 277 10.87 -38.28 -12.95
CA GLN A 277 11.41 -39.43 -13.68
C GLN A 277 11.42 -39.21 -15.20
N LYS A 278 10.43 -38.48 -15.73
CA LYS A 278 10.31 -38.13 -17.16
C LYS A 278 10.82 -36.73 -17.50
N ALA A 279 11.46 -36.03 -16.56
CA ALA A 279 11.90 -34.67 -16.78
C ALA A 279 12.95 -34.58 -17.89
N SER A 280 12.81 -33.57 -18.75
CA SER A 280 13.64 -33.38 -19.95
C SER A 280 15.11 -33.09 -19.67
N PHE A 281 15.49 -32.83 -18.41
CA PHE A 281 16.90 -32.68 -18.00
C PHE A 281 17.59 -34.02 -17.74
N ARG A 282 16.84 -35.13 -17.60
CA ARG A 282 17.44 -36.45 -17.41
C ARG A 282 18.08 -36.94 -18.71
N GLY A 283 19.29 -37.49 -18.61
CA GLY A 283 20.05 -38.00 -19.74
C GLY A 283 20.96 -36.96 -20.43
N THR A 284 20.86 -35.68 -20.06
CA THR A 284 21.75 -34.62 -20.53
C THR A 284 22.74 -34.22 -19.44
N PRO A 285 24.04 -34.08 -19.73
CA PRO A 285 25.02 -33.66 -18.73
C PRO A 285 24.78 -32.20 -18.33
N PHE A 286 24.87 -31.93 -17.02
CA PHE A 286 24.79 -30.57 -16.47
C PHE A 286 26.03 -29.74 -16.79
N ALA A 287 27.18 -30.39 -16.98
CA ALA A 287 28.42 -29.75 -17.38
C ALA A 287 29.16 -30.62 -18.39
N LYS A 288 29.82 -29.98 -19.35
CA LYS A 288 30.70 -30.63 -20.32
C LYS A 288 32.01 -29.84 -20.36
N SER A 289 33.14 -30.52 -20.14
CA SER A 289 34.47 -29.91 -20.17
C SER A 289 34.61 -28.67 -19.26
N GLY A 290 34.10 -28.74 -18.03
CA GLY A 290 34.18 -27.66 -17.05
C GLY A 290 33.20 -26.50 -17.23
N HIS A 291 32.36 -26.53 -18.28
CA HIS A 291 31.36 -25.48 -18.54
C HIS A 291 29.95 -26.02 -18.30
N TRP A 292 29.11 -25.25 -17.62
CA TRP A 292 27.70 -25.58 -17.39
C TRP A 292 26.91 -25.55 -18.69
N ASN A 293 26.04 -26.54 -18.89
CA ASN A 293 25.04 -26.53 -19.95
C ASN A 293 23.83 -25.72 -19.47
N ALA A 294 23.76 -24.46 -19.91
CA ALA A 294 22.70 -23.54 -19.53
C ALA A 294 21.30 -24.11 -19.81
N GLU A 295 21.09 -24.79 -20.93
CA GLU A 295 19.80 -25.36 -21.31
C GLU A 295 19.34 -26.45 -20.35
N THR A 296 20.24 -27.39 -20.01
CA THR A 296 19.96 -28.45 -19.03
C THR A 296 19.69 -27.86 -17.65
N CYS A 297 20.47 -26.86 -17.24
CA CYS A 297 20.28 -26.17 -15.96
C CYS A 297 18.91 -25.47 -15.90
N HIS A 298 18.51 -24.76 -16.95
CA HIS A 298 17.19 -24.11 -17.02
C HIS A 298 16.05 -25.12 -16.96
N LYS A 299 16.15 -26.24 -17.70
CA LYS A 299 15.17 -27.33 -17.66
C LYS A 299 15.03 -27.91 -16.25
N TYR A 300 16.15 -28.07 -15.53
CA TYR A 300 16.14 -28.54 -14.14
C TYR A 300 15.50 -27.54 -13.18
N LEU A 301 15.89 -26.26 -13.27
CA LEU A 301 15.33 -25.20 -12.41
C LEU A 301 13.83 -25.04 -12.63
N SER A 302 13.39 -25.00 -13.89
CA SER A 302 11.98 -24.94 -14.26
C SER A 302 11.19 -26.14 -13.71
N ALA A 303 11.72 -27.36 -13.86
CA ALA A 303 11.12 -28.55 -13.27
C ALA A 303 11.03 -28.47 -11.73
N GLY A 304 12.04 -27.89 -11.07
CA GLY A 304 12.05 -27.65 -9.63
C GLY A 304 11.00 -26.64 -9.18
N VAL A 305 10.81 -25.54 -9.91
CA VAL A 305 9.75 -24.54 -9.63
C VAL A 305 8.37 -25.18 -9.77
N GLU A 306 8.11 -25.94 -10.82
CA GLU A 306 6.83 -26.60 -11.04
C GLU A 306 6.54 -27.69 -9.99
N LEU A 307 7.59 -28.40 -9.55
CA LEU A 307 7.52 -29.33 -8.43
C LEU A 307 7.12 -28.59 -7.14
N ASN A 308 7.77 -27.47 -6.84
CA ASN A 308 7.51 -26.69 -5.64
C ASN A 308 6.08 -26.13 -5.63
N LYS A 309 5.58 -25.60 -6.75
CA LYS A 309 4.18 -25.16 -6.87
C LYS A 309 3.20 -26.30 -6.61
N SER A 310 3.45 -27.45 -7.19
CA SER A 310 2.62 -28.64 -7.04
C SER A 310 2.65 -29.18 -5.59
N ALA A 311 3.83 -29.22 -4.96
CA ALA A 311 4.00 -29.63 -3.57
C ALA A 311 3.38 -28.62 -2.59
N PHE A 312 3.47 -27.32 -2.88
CA PHE A 312 2.80 -26.28 -2.12
C PHE A 312 1.28 -26.50 -2.10
N ALA A 313 0.67 -26.69 -3.27
CA ALA A 313 -0.75 -27.00 -3.37
C ALA A 313 -1.12 -28.30 -2.64
N ALA A 314 -0.29 -29.34 -2.78
CA ALA A 314 -0.46 -30.63 -2.09
C ALA A 314 -0.58 -30.48 -0.58
N ILE A 315 0.36 -29.75 0.02
CA ILE A 315 0.44 -29.55 1.47
C ILE A 315 -0.79 -28.79 1.95
N HIS A 316 -1.17 -27.71 1.27
CA HIS A 316 -2.26 -26.82 1.71
C HIS A 316 -3.66 -27.40 1.53
N LEU A 317 -3.85 -28.30 0.56
CA LEU A 317 -5.14 -28.90 0.28
C LEU A 317 -5.39 -30.19 1.06
N ARG A 318 -4.33 -30.86 1.54
CA ARG A 318 -4.44 -32.22 2.13
C ARG A 318 -3.91 -32.34 3.56
N ALA A 319 -2.97 -31.50 3.96
CA ALA A 319 -2.37 -31.58 5.30
C ALA A 319 -3.10 -30.64 6.27
N GLY A 320 -4.24 -31.09 6.80
CA GLY A 320 -4.91 -30.43 7.93
C GLY A 320 -5.16 -28.93 7.76
N LEU A 321 -4.98 -28.15 8.84
CA LEU A 321 -5.10 -26.69 8.81
C LEU A 321 -3.94 -26.08 8.00
N PRO A 322 -4.24 -25.33 6.91
CA PRO A 322 -3.21 -24.75 6.07
C PRO A 322 -2.28 -23.83 6.88
N GLY A 323 -0.99 -23.84 6.52
CA GLY A 323 -0.04 -22.86 7.04
C GLY A 323 -0.44 -21.45 6.64
N ARG A 324 -0.29 -20.47 7.53
CA ARG A 324 -0.44 -19.05 7.14
C ARG A 324 0.68 -18.69 6.15
N GLY A 325 0.45 -17.77 5.21
CA GLY A 325 1.42 -17.46 4.14
C GLY A 325 2.86 -17.26 4.65
N THR A 326 3.03 -16.56 5.76
CA THR A 326 4.33 -16.32 6.43
C THR A 326 4.98 -17.57 7.01
N GLU A 327 4.19 -18.57 7.40
CA GLU A 327 4.70 -19.88 7.85
C GLU A 327 5.22 -20.69 6.67
N VAL A 328 4.57 -20.59 5.50
CA VAL A 328 4.91 -21.38 4.32
C VAL A 328 6.18 -20.90 3.64
N THR A 329 6.39 -19.58 3.58
CA THR A 329 7.63 -18.99 3.06
C THR A 329 8.85 -19.32 3.93
N SER A 330 8.63 -19.82 5.15
CA SER A 330 9.68 -20.23 6.08
C SER A 330 10.10 -21.71 5.97
N ILE A 331 9.52 -22.48 5.04
CA ILE A 331 9.84 -23.89 4.83
C ILE A 331 11.24 -24.03 4.21
N ARG A 332 12.08 -24.84 4.87
CA ARG A 332 13.45 -25.15 4.53
C ARG A 332 13.62 -26.66 4.49
N TYR A 333 13.94 -27.21 3.32
CA TYR A 333 14.19 -28.64 3.14
C TYR A 333 15.67 -29.02 3.33
N LEU A 334 16.58 -28.04 3.39
CA LEU A 334 18.01 -28.21 3.61
C LEU A 334 18.49 -27.39 4.82
N ASN A 335 19.50 -27.91 5.50
CA ASN A 335 20.20 -27.16 6.55
C ASN A 335 21.07 -26.08 5.87
N SER A 336 21.05 -24.86 6.39
CA SER A 336 22.03 -23.83 6.10
C SER A 336 23.00 -23.67 7.28
N LYS A 337 24.05 -22.85 7.10
CA LYS A 337 24.98 -22.53 8.19
C LYS A 337 24.29 -21.85 9.38
N LEU A 338 23.16 -21.18 9.15
CA LEU A 338 22.44 -20.39 10.14
C LEU A 338 21.15 -21.05 10.63
N PHE A 339 20.57 -21.97 9.86
CA PHE A 339 19.25 -22.54 10.13
C PHE A 339 19.19 -24.03 9.84
N ILE A 340 18.56 -24.79 10.72
CA ILE A 340 18.26 -26.21 10.49
C ILE A 340 17.02 -26.30 9.58
N ARG A 341 16.98 -27.32 8.72
CA ARG A 341 15.78 -27.65 7.93
C ARG A 341 14.58 -27.92 8.85
N ASN A 342 13.39 -27.65 8.36
CA ASN A 342 12.16 -27.94 9.09
C ASN A 342 11.26 -28.96 8.40
N VAL A 343 11.71 -29.58 7.32
CA VAL A 343 11.04 -30.73 6.69
C VAL A 343 11.73 -32.03 7.13
N PHE A 344 10.94 -32.97 7.65
CA PHE A 344 11.37 -34.28 8.11
C PHE A 344 10.47 -35.38 7.53
N PHE A 345 10.98 -36.61 7.51
CA PHE A 345 10.19 -37.79 7.14
C PHE A 345 10.27 -38.80 8.28
N TYR A 346 9.11 -39.27 8.75
CA TYR A 346 8.99 -40.26 9.80
C TYR A 346 7.80 -41.18 9.50
N ASP A 347 8.02 -42.50 9.55
CA ASP A 347 7.01 -43.53 9.25
C ASP A 347 6.24 -43.31 7.93
N GLY A 348 6.98 -42.97 6.86
CA GLY A 348 6.40 -42.70 5.55
C GLY A 348 5.59 -41.40 5.44
N ARG A 349 5.55 -40.58 6.49
CA ARG A 349 4.86 -39.29 6.53
C ARG A 349 5.86 -38.15 6.49
N MET A 350 5.53 -37.11 5.75
CA MET A 350 6.27 -35.85 5.79
C MET A 350 5.78 -35.06 7.01
N ILE A 351 6.72 -34.49 7.77
CA ILE A 351 6.48 -33.66 8.94
C ILE A 351 7.14 -32.31 8.71
N ILE A 352 6.42 -31.22 8.96
CA ILE A 352 6.95 -29.85 8.87
C ILE A 352 6.90 -29.20 10.27
N ILE A 353 8.03 -28.68 10.76
CA ILE A 353 8.15 -28.07 12.09
C ILE A 353 8.41 -26.56 11.99
N ILE A 354 7.40 -25.74 12.27
CA ILE A 354 7.49 -24.30 12.11
C ILE A 354 7.57 -23.63 13.48
N SER A 355 8.58 -22.77 13.66
CA SER A 355 8.69 -21.93 14.86
C SER A 355 7.78 -20.71 14.69
N TYR A 356 6.82 -20.53 15.60
CA TYR A 356 5.87 -19.44 15.57
C TYR A 356 6.28 -18.33 16.54
N ASN A 357 6.37 -17.09 16.06
CA ASN A 357 6.96 -15.96 16.77
C ASN A 357 5.95 -14.88 17.20
N LYS A 358 4.65 -14.99 16.88
CA LYS A 358 3.67 -13.92 17.18
C LYS A 358 3.52 -13.60 18.67
N ALA A 359 3.86 -14.56 19.57
CA ALA A 359 3.88 -14.35 21.01
C ALA A 359 5.25 -13.92 21.57
N ARG A 360 6.30 -13.90 20.74
CA ARG A 360 7.67 -13.59 21.20
C ARG A 360 7.79 -12.15 21.67
N ALA A 361 7.06 -11.23 21.03
CA ALA A 361 7.00 -9.83 21.43
C ALA A 361 6.39 -9.64 22.84
N SER A 362 5.46 -10.53 23.24
CA SER A 362 4.73 -10.39 24.51
C SER A 362 5.26 -11.26 25.65
N ASN A 363 5.85 -12.43 25.38
CA ASN A 363 6.28 -13.35 26.43
C ASN A 363 7.69 -13.95 26.25
N ASN A 364 8.42 -13.57 25.18
CA ASN A 364 9.76 -14.06 24.86
C ASN A 364 9.89 -15.59 24.69
N TYR A 365 8.78 -16.32 24.56
CA TYR A 365 8.78 -17.76 24.25
C TYR A 365 8.41 -17.99 22.78
N ALA A 366 9.18 -18.84 22.11
CA ALA A 366 8.79 -19.42 20.82
C ALA A 366 8.16 -20.78 21.06
N PHE A 367 7.08 -21.10 20.35
CA PHE A 367 6.51 -22.45 20.32
C PHE A 367 6.57 -23.02 18.91
N TYR A 368 6.62 -24.35 18.84
CA TYR A 368 6.71 -25.08 17.57
C TYR A 368 5.34 -25.64 17.18
N ILE A 369 4.96 -25.42 15.94
CA ILE A 369 3.79 -26.04 15.31
C ILE A 369 4.30 -27.19 14.44
N VAL A 370 3.79 -28.40 14.68
CA VAL A 370 4.10 -29.59 13.89
C VAL A 370 2.94 -29.88 12.96
N ARG A 371 3.20 -29.97 11.66
CA ARG A 371 2.23 -30.31 10.62
C ARG A 371 2.58 -31.60 9.92
#